data_AF-A0A2A3JLG8-F1
#
_entry.id   AF-A0A2A3JLG8-F1
#
_cell.length_a   1.000
_cell.length_b   1.000
_cell.length_c   1.000
_cell.angle_alpha   90.00
_cell.angle_beta   90.00
_cell.angle_gamma   90.00
#
_symmetry.space_group_name_H-M   'P 1'
#
loop_
_entity.id
_entity.type
_entity.pdbx_description
1 polymer ?
#
loop_
_entity_poly.entity_id
_entity_poly.type
_entity_poly.pdbx_seq_one_letter_code
_entity_poly.pdbx_strand_id
1 'polypeptide(L)'
;MSDPTPQKNQAPGTTSDGQVGRLGELSRKAQEAQRTVAASVAEDRQKLSAAVANAKDKADQGAQRLQANGQRAKANVAGTWNQVQTSWQEHVDSVREKLEERKAERDVKRLQSAADDAEEYAAATIDFAIAAIEEAEYATLDAVLVRAEADEAADAAK
;
A
#
# COMPACT_ATOMS: atom_id res chain seq x y z
N MET A 1 42.19 -6.48 23.34
CA MET A 1 42.82 -5.28 22.74
C MET A 1 43.10 -5.65 21.29
N SER A 2 42.08 -5.70 20.44
CA SER A 2 41.40 -4.56 19.78
C SER A 2 42.27 -4.00 18.66
N ASP A 3 41.92 -4.30 17.41
CA ASP A 3 41.13 -3.33 16.63
C ASP A 3 40.30 -4.02 15.53
N PRO A 4 38.99 -3.73 15.41
CA PRO A 4 38.14 -4.17 14.31
C PRO A 4 38.26 -3.19 13.13
N THR A 5 38.32 -3.75 11.92
CA THR A 5 38.35 -3.03 10.65
C THR A 5 37.17 -2.03 10.52
N PRO A 6 37.40 -0.80 10.03
CA PRO A 6 36.35 0.21 9.94
C PRO A 6 35.27 -0.19 8.93
N GLN A 7 34.06 -0.34 9.45
CA GLN A 7 32.81 -0.52 8.71
C GLN A 7 32.58 0.73 7.83
N LYS A 8 32.82 0.58 6.53
CA LYS A 8 32.72 1.65 5.53
C LYS A 8 31.26 2.12 5.40
N ASN A 9 30.96 3.24 6.04
CA ASN A 9 29.90 4.21 5.74
C ASN A 9 28.59 3.66 5.17
N GLN A 10 27.74 3.09 6.04
CA GLN A 10 26.31 3.00 5.76
C GLN A 10 25.69 4.38 6.00
N ALA A 11 25.42 5.12 4.92
CA ALA A 11 24.54 6.28 5.00
C ALA A 11 23.17 5.83 5.53
N PRO A 12 22.61 6.46 6.57
CA PRO A 12 21.33 6.05 7.12
C PRO A 12 20.24 6.37 6.09
N GLY A 13 19.70 5.35 5.40
CA GLY A 13 18.44 5.50 4.67
C GLY A 13 18.14 4.59 3.48
N THR A 14 19.10 3.85 2.90
CA THR A 14 18.81 3.00 1.71
C THR A 14 19.72 1.76 1.63
N THR A 15 19.58 0.83 2.57
CA THR A 15 20.08 -0.54 2.33
C THR A 15 18.97 -1.36 1.67
N SER A 16 19.33 -2.20 0.70
CA SER A 16 18.44 -3.19 0.07
C SER A 16 17.64 -3.96 1.13
N ASP A 17 18.27 -4.27 2.28
CA ASP A 17 17.65 -4.86 3.47
C ASP A 17 16.41 -4.08 3.98
N GLY A 18 16.44 -2.75 3.93
CA GLY A 18 15.32 -1.90 4.33
C GLY A 18 14.15 -1.96 3.33
N GLN A 19 14.42 -2.09 2.04
CA GLN A 19 13.39 -2.23 1.01
C GLN A 19 12.77 -3.64 1.03
N VAL A 20 13.61 -4.68 1.18
CA VAL A 20 13.17 -6.06 1.38
C VAL A 20 12.31 -6.19 2.64
N GLY A 21 12.66 -5.51 3.73
CA GLY A 21 11.84 -5.45 4.94
C GLY A 21 10.45 -4.83 4.70
N ARG A 22 10.36 -3.80 3.85
CA ARG A 22 9.07 -3.17 3.47
C ARG A 22 8.21 -4.06 2.58
N LEU A 23 8.81 -4.81 1.66
CA LEU A 23 8.11 -5.84 0.89
C LEU A 23 7.59 -6.97 1.80
N GLY A 24 8.38 -7.35 2.82
CA GLY A 24 7.94 -8.27 3.87
C GLY A 24 6.75 -7.75 4.70
N GLU A 25 6.72 -6.45 5.00
CA GLU A 25 5.55 -5.82 5.63
C GLU A 25 4.32 -5.90 4.73
N LEU A 26 4.48 -5.61 3.44
CA LEU A 26 3.41 -5.68 2.44
C LEU A 26 2.80 -7.08 2.36
N SER A 27 3.63 -8.12 2.30
CA SER A 27 3.18 -9.53 2.29
C SER A 27 2.35 -9.85 3.54
N ARG A 28 2.80 -9.41 4.72
CA ARG A 28 2.07 -9.64 5.97
C ARG A 28 0.71 -8.96 5.98
N LYS A 29 0.61 -7.71 5.50
CA LYS A 29 -0.67 -7.00 5.40
C LYS A 29 -1.65 -7.71 4.46
N ALA A 30 -1.16 -8.21 3.32
CA ALA A 30 -1.99 -8.98 2.39
C ALA A 30 -2.54 -10.26 3.06
N GLN A 31 -1.69 -11.00 3.78
CA GLN A 31 -2.11 -12.20 4.53
C GLN A 31 -3.11 -11.86 5.65
N GLU A 32 -2.91 -10.78 6.39
CA GLU A 32 -3.84 -10.32 7.43
C GLU A 32 -5.20 -9.93 6.86
N ALA A 33 -5.22 -9.24 5.71
CA ALA A 33 -6.45 -8.89 5.00
C ALA A 33 -7.20 -10.14 4.54
N GLN A 34 -6.51 -11.09 3.90
CA GLN A 34 -7.08 -12.36 3.47
C GLN A 34 -7.72 -13.13 4.64
N ARG A 35 -7.00 -13.26 5.77
CA ARG A 35 -7.53 -13.93 6.98
C ARG A 35 -8.76 -13.23 7.54
N THR A 36 -8.76 -11.90 7.56
CA THR A 36 -9.88 -11.10 8.07
C THR A 36 -11.13 -11.31 7.22
N VAL A 37 -11.00 -11.25 5.89
CA VAL A 37 -12.12 -11.47 4.96
C VAL A 37 -12.63 -12.90 5.09
N ALA A 38 -11.74 -13.90 5.06
CA ALA A 38 -12.13 -15.32 5.18
C ALA A 38 -12.88 -15.62 6.50
N ALA A 39 -12.43 -15.04 7.61
CA ALA A 39 -13.12 -15.18 8.89
C ALA A 39 -14.50 -14.51 8.89
N SER A 40 -14.67 -13.40 8.17
CA SER A 40 -15.90 -12.60 8.20
C SER A 40 -17.04 -13.20 7.36
N VAL A 41 -16.75 -14.03 6.37
CA VAL A 41 -17.76 -14.68 5.50
C VAL A 41 -18.70 -15.61 6.28
N ALA A 42 -18.26 -16.16 7.41
CA ALA A 42 -19.04 -17.07 8.24
C ALA A 42 -19.78 -16.39 9.42
N GLU A 43 -19.63 -15.07 9.59
CA GLU A 43 -20.12 -14.36 10.78
C GLU A 43 -21.50 -13.73 10.58
N ASP A 44 -22.20 -13.43 11.69
CA ASP A 44 -23.46 -12.70 11.65
C ASP A 44 -23.29 -11.24 11.20
N ARG A 45 -24.41 -10.60 10.82
CA ARG A 45 -24.42 -9.23 10.30
C ARG A 45 -23.76 -8.21 11.23
N GLN A 46 -23.88 -8.36 12.55
CA GLN A 46 -23.33 -7.40 13.50
C GLN A 46 -21.80 -7.48 13.51
N LYS A 47 -21.26 -8.69 13.57
CA LYS A 47 -19.81 -8.91 13.51
C LYS A 47 -19.23 -8.53 12.15
N LEU A 48 -19.91 -8.85 11.06
CA LEU A 48 -19.51 -8.42 9.71
C LEU A 48 -19.45 -6.89 9.61
N SER A 49 -20.44 -6.18 10.17
CA SER A 49 -20.45 -4.71 10.19
C SER A 49 -19.27 -4.14 10.99
N ALA A 50 -18.92 -4.77 12.11
CA ALA A 50 -17.75 -4.37 12.91
C ALA A 50 -16.42 -4.63 12.18
N ALA A 51 -16.30 -5.76 11.46
CA ALA A 51 -15.14 -6.08 10.65
C ALA A 51 -14.94 -5.05 9.52
N VAL A 52 -16.03 -4.65 8.84
CA VAL A 52 -16.01 -3.61 7.81
C VAL A 52 -15.58 -2.25 8.39
N ALA A 53 -16.09 -1.86 9.56
CA ALA A 53 -15.69 -0.61 10.21
C ALA A 53 -14.19 -0.61 10.56
N ASN A 54 -13.67 -1.70 11.12
CA ASN A 54 -12.25 -1.84 11.43
C ASN A 54 -11.37 -1.80 10.17
N ALA A 55 -11.79 -2.49 9.09
CA ALA A 55 -11.10 -2.45 7.82
C ALA A 55 -11.05 -1.03 7.24
N LYS A 56 -12.14 -0.27 7.35
CA LYS A 56 -12.18 1.15 6.99
C LYS A 56 -11.18 1.99 7.80
N ASP A 57 -11.15 1.86 9.12
CA ASP A 57 -10.21 2.61 9.96
C ASP A 57 -8.74 2.30 9.61
N LYS A 58 -8.43 1.03 9.34
CA LYS A 58 -7.10 0.61 8.88
C LYS A 58 -6.74 1.21 7.52
N ALA A 59 -7.69 1.27 6.59
CA ALA A 59 -7.50 1.88 5.28
C ALA A 59 -7.22 3.40 5.43
N ASP A 60 -7.98 4.08 6.28
CA ASP A 60 -7.81 5.52 6.56
C ASP A 60 -6.43 5.82 7.16
N GLN A 61 -5.98 5.02 8.13
CA GLN A 61 -4.63 5.11 8.67
C GLN A 61 -3.56 4.78 7.61
N GLY A 62 -3.84 3.86 6.69
CA GLY A 62 -2.98 3.54 5.55
C GLY A 62 -2.77 4.74 4.63
N ALA A 63 -3.85 5.42 4.25
CA ALA A 63 -3.82 6.62 3.43
C ALA A 63 -3.03 7.75 4.11
N GLN A 64 -3.23 7.97 5.42
CA GLN A 64 -2.46 8.96 6.18
C GLN A 64 -0.97 8.64 6.22
N ARG A 65 -0.60 7.36 6.41
CA ARG A 65 0.82 6.93 6.34
C ARG A 65 1.42 7.15 4.96
N LEU A 66 0.66 6.88 3.91
CA LEU A 66 1.07 7.11 2.52
C LEU A 66 1.40 8.59 2.30
N GLN A 67 0.49 9.49 2.69
CA GLN A 67 0.67 10.93 2.59
C GLN A 67 1.91 11.42 3.37
N ALA A 68 2.11 10.93 4.60
CA ALA A 68 3.24 11.32 5.43
C ALA A 68 4.59 10.84 4.87
N ASN A 69 4.64 9.63 4.29
CA ASN A 69 5.84 9.09 3.67
C ASN A 69 6.18 9.81 2.36
N GLY A 70 5.16 10.26 1.64
CA GLY A 70 5.28 11.08 0.45
C GLY A 70 6.03 12.37 0.61
N GLN A 71 5.71 13.10 1.68
CA GLN A 71 6.40 14.34 2.03
C GLN A 71 7.89 14.15 2.34
N ARG A 72 8.32 12.91 2.62
CA ARG A 72 9.73 12.57 2.88
C ARG A 72 10.50 12.18 1.61
N ALA A 73 9.83 11.92 0.49
CA ALA A 73 10.50 11.63 -0.78
C ALA A 73 11.20 12.90 -1.31
N LYS A 74 12.40 12.75 -1.91
CA LYS A 74 13.18 13.88 -2.45
C LYS A 74 12.35 14.70 -3.45
N ALA A 75 12.61 16.01 -3.51
CA ALA A 75 11.88 16.98 -4.33
C ALA A 75 11.68 16.58 -5.80
N ASN A 76 12.63 15.82 -6.39
CA ASN A 76 12.54 15.38 -7.79
C ASN A 76 11.54 14.22 -8.02
N VAL A 77 11.23 13.43 -6.98
CA VAL A 77 10.20 12.37 -7.01
C VAL A 77 8.85 12.89 -6.51
N ALA A 78 8.86 14.01 -5.77
CA ALA A 78 7.66 14.59 -5.16
C ALA A 78 6.58 14.98 -6.19
N GLY A 79 6.94 15.35 -7.42
CA GLY A 79 5.97 15.69 -8.49
C GLY A 79 5.11 14.49 -8.89
N THR A 80 5.75 13.41 -9.35
CA THR A 80 5.08 12.14 -9.69
C THR A 80 4.35 11.56 -8.48
N TRP A 81 4.94 11.68 -7.30
CA TRP A 81 4.34 11.20 -6.07
C TRP A 81 3.07 11.95 -5.65
N ASN A 82 3.07 13.29 -5.76
CA ASN A 82 1.89 14.10 -5.45
C ASN A 82 0.71 13.74 -6.34
N GLN A 83 0.96 13.41 -7.61
CA GLN A 83 -0.09 12.96 -8.52
C GLN A 83 -0.67 11.61 -8.10
N VAL A 84 0.17 10.63 -7.73
CA VAL A 84 -0.27 9.34 -7.16
C VAL A 84 -1.08 9.53 -5.88
N GLN A 85 -0.65 10.44 -5.00
CA GLN A 85 -1.35 10.74 -3.76
C GLN A 85 -2.73 11.36 -3.99
N THR A 86 -2.84 12.32 -4.91
CA THR A 86 -4.12 12.97 -5.25
C THR A 86 -5.08 11.95 -5.85
N SER A 87 -4.64 11.15 -6.82
CA SER A 87 -5.49 10.12 -7.42
C SER A 87 -5.92 9.04 -6.42
N TRP A 88 -5.06 8.67 -5.47
CA TRP A 88 -5.43 7.79 -4.37
C TRP A 88 -6.50 8.42 -3.45
N GLN A 89 -6.34 9.69 -3.10
CA GLN A 89 -7.31 10.40 -2.25
C GLN A 89 -8.68 10.52 -2.93
N GLU A 90 -8.70 10.90 -4.21
CA GLU A 90 -9.92 10.94 -5.03
C GLU A 90 -10.60 9.57 -5.11
N HIS A 91 -9.82 8.50 -5.29
CA HIS A 91 -10.34 7.14 -5.29
C HIS A 91 -10.97 6.77 -3.93
N VAL A 92 -10.27 7.04 -2.82
CA VAL A 92 -10.78 6.78 -1.47
C VAL A 92 -12.07 7.55 -1.19
N ASP A 93 -12.16 8.81 -1.60
CA ASP A 93 -13.35 9.63 -1.36
C ASP A 93 -14.54 9.20 -2.20
N SER A 94 -14.34 8.85 -3.48
CA SER A 94 -15.38 8.27 -4.34
C SER A 94 -15.99 7.00 -3.75
N VAL A 95 -15.16 6.18 -3.10
CA VAL A 95 -15.58 4.90 -2.51
C VAL A 95 -16.38 5.10 -1.25
N ARG A 96 -16.00 6.10 -0.44
CA ARG A 96 -16.74 6.48 0.76
C ARG A 96 -18.11 7.06 0.41
N GLU A 97 -18.20 7.87 -0.64
CA GLU A 97 -19.48 8.40 -1.13
C GLU A 97 -20.43 7.26 -1.50
N LYS A 98 -19.96 6.30 -2.31
CA LYS A 98 -20.72 5.09 -2.67
C LYS A 98 -21.16 4.27 -1.45
N LEU A 99 -20.31 4.15 -0.42
CA LEU A 99 -20.66 3.42 0.81
C LEU A 99 -21.72 4.13 1.65
N GLU A 100 -21.72 5.46 1.70
CA GLU A 100 -22.74 6.24 2.42
C GLU A 100 -24.08 6.26 1.68
N GLU A 101 -24.08 6.37 0.35
CA GLU A 101 -25.30 6.24 -0.47
C GLU A 101 -26.00 4.90 -0.22
N ARG A 102 -25.23 3.81 -0.18
CA ARG A 102 -25.78 2.47 0.10
C ARG A 102 -26.42 2.32 1.47
N LYS A 103 -25.93 3.02 2.50
CA LYS A 103 -26.53 2.98 3.85
C LYS A 103 -27.91 3.65 3.89
N ALA A 104 -28.19 4.57 2.97
CA ALA A 104 -29.46 5.31 2.92
C ALA A 104 -30.56 4.56 2.14
N GLU A 105 -30.22 3.60 1.30
CA GLU A 105 -31.14 2.93 0.36
C GLU A 105 -31.98 1.81 1.04
N ARG A 106 -33.28 1.70 0.71
CA ARG A 106 -34.19 0.69 1.29
C ARG A 106 -34.99 -0.13 0.27
N ASP A 107 -34.79 0.08 -1.03
CA ASP A 107 -35.44 -0.69 -2.10
C ASP A 107 -34.65 -1.97 -2.42
N VAL A 108 -35.32 -3.13 -2.45
CA VAL A 108 -34.70 -4.45 -2.70
C VAL A 108 -33.93 -4.52 -4.02
N LYS A 109 -34.47 -3.98 -5.12
CA LYS A 109 -33.77 -4.01 -6.41
C LYS A 109 -32.51 -3.16 -6.39
N ARG A 110 -32.57 -2.02 -5.71
CA ARG A 110 -31.41 -1.15 -5.52
C ARG A 110 -30.39 -1.75 -4.57
N LEU A 111 -30.83 -2.47 -3.53
CA LEU A 111 -29.93 -3.20 -2.62
C LEU A 111 -29.18 -4.33 -3.32
N GLN A 112 -29.80 -5.02 -4.27
CA GLN A 112 -29.12 -6.04 -5.10
C GLN A 112 -28.08 -5.39 -6.02
N SER A 113 -28.47 -4.36 -6.79
CA SER A 113 -27.52 -3.60 -7.62
C SER A 113 -26.36 -3.03 -6.80
N ALA A 114 -26.65 -2.51 -5.61
CA ALA A 114 -25.63 -2.00 -4.69
C ALA A 114 -24.68 -3.09 -4.17
N ALA A 115 -25.15 -4.33 -4.02
CA ALA A 115 -24.31 -5.46 -3.67
C ALA A 115 -23.40 -5.84 -4.83
N ASP A 116 -23.94 -5.94 -6.05
CA ASP A 116 -23.16 -6.24 -7.26
C ASP A 116 -22.06 -5.19 -7.48
N ASP A 117 -22.41 -3.90 -7.40
CA ASP A 117 -21.45 -2.79 -7.45
C ASP A 117 -20.39 -2.87 -6.33
N ALA A 118 -20.70 -3.49 -5.18
CA ALA A 118 -19.76 -3.67 -4.07
C ALA A 118 -18.71 -4.73 -4.40
N GLU A 119 -19.17 -5.83 -4.96
CA GLU A 119 -18.34 -6.97 -5.33
C GLU A 119 -17.42 -6.59 -6.49
N GLU A 120 -17.93 -5.90 -7.52
CA GLU A 120 -17.12 -5.39 -8.62
C GLU A 120 -16.05 -4.40 -8.13
N TYR A 121 -16.43 -3.47 -7.24
CA TYR A 121 -15.49 -2.53 -6.66
C TYR A 121 -14.40 -3.23 -5.83
N ALA A 122 -14.77 -4.25 -5.03
CA ALA A 122 -13.81 -5.04 -4.27
C ALA A 122 -12.82 -5.79 -5.18
N ALA A 123 -13.32 -6.40 -6.27
CA ALA A 123 -12.48 -7.08 -7.26
C ALA A 123 -11.48 -6.11 -7.92
N ALA A 124 -11.96 -4.97 -8.42
CA ALA A 124 -11.10 -3.96 -9.05
C ALA A 124 -10.03 -3.41 -8.08
N THR A 125 -10.37 -3.28 -6.79
CA THR A 125 -9.42 -2.83 -5.75
C THR A 125 -8.35 -3.89 -5.48
N ILE A 126 -8.70 -5.17 -5.51
CA ILE A 126 -7.73 -6.27 -5.38
C ILE A 126 -6.77 -6.26 -6.58
N ASP A 127 -7.29 -6.13 -7.81
CA ASP A 127 -6.46 -6.07 -9.02
C ASP A 127 -5.49 -4.88 -9.00
N PHE A 128 -5.98 -3.70 -8.57
CA PHE A 128 -5.12 -2.53 -8.36
C PHE A 128 -4.01 -2.80 -7.32
N ALA A 129 -4.36 -3.43 -6.20
CA ALA A 129 -3.38 -3.74 -5.16
C ALA A 129 -2.31 -4.73 -5.64
N ILE A 130 -2.69 -5.74 -6.45
CA ILE A 130 -1.74 -6.67 -7.08
C ILE A 130 -0.77 -5.90 -7.99
N ALA A 131 -1.29 -5.07 -8.90
CA ALA A 131 -0.45 -4.27 -9.78
C ALA A 131 0.50 -3.33 -9.01
N ALA A 132 0.05 -2.75 -7.90
CA ALA A 132 0.88 -1.90 -7.05
C ALA A 132 2.02 -2.68 -6.36
N ILE A 133 1.82 -3.97 -6.05
CA ILE A 133 2.87 -4.85 -5.50
C ILE A 133 3.93 -5.11 -6.56
N GLU A 134 3.50 -5.43 -7.78
CA GLU A 134 4.40 -5.69 -8.92
C GLU A 134 5.24 -4.45 -9.25
N GLU A 135 4.65 -3.25 -9.25
CA GLU A 135 5.38 -1.99 -9.45
C GLU A 135 6.39 -1.73 -8.31
N ALA A 136 6.03 -2.06 -7.06
CA ALA A 136 6.93 -1.91 -5.92
C ALA A 136 8.14 -2.86 -6.00
N GLU A 137 7.95 -4.07 -6.52
CA GLU A 137 9.04 -5.01 -6.82
C GLU A 137 9.95 -4.44 -7.90
N TYR A 138 9.40 -4.01 -9.04
CA TYR A 138 10.15 -3.38 -10.13
C TYR A 138 10.99 -2.20 -9.63
N ALA A 139 10.38 -1.22 -8.96
CA ALA A 139 11.07 -0.03 -8.48
C ALA A 139 12.16 -0.36 -7.44
N THR A 140 11.99 -1.43 -6.66
CA THR A 140 13.01 -1.89 -5.71
C THR A 140 14.20 -2.50 -6.44
N LEU A 141 13.95 -3.34 -7.45
CA LEU A 141 15.00 -3.96 -8.26
C LEU A 141 15.78 -2.92 -9.07
N ASP A 142 15.09 -1.94 -9.68
CA ASP A 142 15.71 -0.82 -10.38
C ASP A 142 16.63 0.00 -9.46
N ALA A 143 16.17 0.32 -8.24
CA ALA A 143 16.99 1.01 -7.25
C ALA A 143 18.25 0.23 -6.84
N VAL A 144 18.16 -1.10 -6.76
CA VAL A 144 19.31 -1.98 -6.49
C VAL A 144 20.29 -1.97 -7.67
N LEU A 145 19.79 -2.04 -8.91
CA LEU A 145 20.61 -1.97 -10.11
C LEU A 145 21.38 -0.65 -10.21
N VAL A 146 20.69 0.48 -10.07
CA VAL A 146 21.31 1.82 -10.11
C VAL A 146 22.38 1.98 -9.02
N ARG A 147 22.19 1.36 -7.84
CA ARG A 147 23.23 1.36 -6.80
C ARG A 147 24.46 0.57 -7.24
N ALA A 148 24.28 -0.62 -7.80
CA ALA A 148 25.39 -1.44 -8.28
C ALA A 148 26.19 -0.73 -9.37
N GLU A 149 25.50 -0.14 -10.36
CA GLU A 149 26.14 0.66 -11.43
C GLU A 149 26.94 1.84 -10.87
N ALA A 150 26.42 2.53 -9.84
CA ALA A 150 27.12 3.64 -9.20
C ALA A 150 28.39 3.17 -8.46
N ASP A 151 28.35 2.02 -7.79
CA ASP A 151 29.51 1.46 -7.09
C ASP A 151 30.59 1.00 -8.08
N GLU A 152 30.20 0.35 -9.19
CA GLU A 152 31.10 -0.04 -10.27
C GLU A 152 31.80 1.19 -10.90
N ALA A 153 31.04 2.25 -11.19
CA ALA A 153 31.61 3.49 -11.72
C ALA A 153 32.58 4.17 -10.74
N ALA A 154 32.29 4.12 -9.44
CA ALA A 154 33.16 4.68 -8.41
C ALA A 154 34.47 3.90 -8.23
N ASP A 155 34.43 2.57 -8.39
CA ASP A 155 35.63 1.74 -8.34
C ASP A 155 36.48 1.84 -9.61
N ALA A 156 35.86 2.01 -10.78
CA ALA A 156 36.57 2.27 -12.03
C ALA A 156 37.28 3.65 -12.08
N ALA A 157 36.87 4.59 -11.22
CA ALA A 157 37.44 5.93 -11.12
C ALA A 157 38.61 6.04 -10.12
N LYS A 158 39.00 4.95 -9.44
CA LYS A 158 40.19 4.87 -8.57
C LYS A 158 41.41 4.38 -9.33
#